data_AF-A0A5N4CEU6-F1
#
_entry.id   AF-A0A5N4CEU6-F1
#
_cell.length_a   1.000
_cell.length_b   1.000
_cell.length_c   1.000
_cell.angle_alpha   90.00
_cell.angle_beta   90.00
_cell.angle_gamma   90.00
#
_symmetry.space_group_name_H-M   'P 1'
#
loop_
_entity.id
_entity.type
_entity.pdbx_description
1 polymer ?
#
loop_
_entity_poly.entity_id
_entity_poly.type
_entity_poly.pdbx_seq_one_letter_code
_entity_poly.pdbx_strand_id
1 'polypeptide(L)'
;MRDLVYLPPRPWLFGLFPERDFKVRHGGFSDRSVFALKHVPDTRLLVTSGLPGCYLQVWQVAEDTDVIKAVSTIDVHETEGSLWSRVAIFSSAAPGVLHGVRLSSLKVVDLESQKTTYTSGVGDSELLSSLQVLDADTFAFCCTSGRLGLVDTRQKWAPAEYLGPSPGSAGGRWCAAAGGRGPGPSIASLGSDGQLCLLDPRDLCHPVSSVQCPVSTPSPDPELLQVTWAPGLDLCLAISGTAEQDFVI
;
A
#
# COMPACT_ATOMS: atom_id res chain seq x y z
N MET A 1 8.57 22.91 17.06
CA MET A 1 9.26 23.95 16.28
C MET A 1 8.83 23.81 14.82
N ARG A 2 9.00 24.84 13.97
CA ARG A 2 8.32 25.00 12.68
C ARG A 2 9.22 24.58 11.48
N ASP A 3 8.75 23.83 10.48
CA ASP A 3 9.40 23.51 9.20
C ASP A 3 8.52 24.07 8.08
N LEU A 4 9.10 24.55 6.97
CA LEU A 4 8.42 24.99 5.74
C LEU A 4 9.22 24.56 4.50
N VAL A 5 8.56 24.20 3.39
CA VAL A 5 9.06 23.97 2.03
C VAL A 5 8.75 25.25 1.24
N TYR A 6 9.79 25.97 0.86
CA TYR A 6 9.67 27.19 0.05
C TYR A 6 9.99 26.89 -1.42
N LEU A 7 9.06 27.21 -2.33
CA LEU A 7 9.29 27.17 -3.78
C LEU A 7 9.56 28.60 -4.28
N PRO A 8 10.74 28.90 -4.87
CA PRO A 8 11.02 30.20 -5.44
C PRO A 8 10.27 30.42 -6.77
N PRO A 9 10.05 31.68 -7.20
CA PRO A 9 9.27 31.97 -8.40
C PRO A 9 10.13 31.95 -9.68
N ARG A 10 9.78 31.05 -10.62
CA ARG A 10 10.08 30.99 -12.09
C ARG A 10 11.41 30.32 -12.54
N PRO A 11 11.51 29.88 -13.83
CA PRO A 11 10.62 29.07 -14.64
C PRO A 11 11.23 27.68 -14.94
N TRP A 12 10.40 26.64 -14.91
CA TRP A 12 10.80 25.23 -14.98
C TRP A 12 11.13 24.79 -16.42
N LEU A 13 12.42 24.69 -16.77
CA LEU A 13 12.88 24.03 -18.00
C LEU A 13 13.84 22.86 -17.76
N PHE A 14 14.30 22.69 -16.52
CA PHE A 14 15.14 21.57 -16.11
C PHE A 14 14.56 21.12 -14.77
N GLY A 15 14.07 19.88 -14.71
CA GLY A 15 13.31 19.34 -13.58
C GLY A 15 13.93 19.57 -12.19
N LEU A 16 13.20 19.18 -11.16
CA LEU A 16 13.61 19.36 -9.78
C LEU A 16 14.87 18.54 -9.45
N PHE A 17 15.92 19.18 -8.95
CA PHE A 17 17.17 18.56 -8.49
C PHE A 17 17.27 18.65 -6.96
N PRO A 18 17.34 17.51 -6.23
CA PRO A 18 17.40 17.47 -4.77
C PRO A 18 18.44 18.43 -4.16
N GLU A 19 19.64 18.51 -4.74
CA GLU A 19 20.76 19.27 -4.18
C GLU A 19 20.74 20.76 -4.56
N ARG A 20 19.98 21.13 -5.60
CA ARG A 20 19.89 22.49 -6.14
C ARG A 20 18.60 23.18 -5.70
N ASP A 21 17.50 22.46 -5.81
CA ASP A 21 16.13 22.98 -5.64
C ASP A 21 15.58 22.70 -4.25
N PHE A 22 16.22 21.80 -3.49
CA PHE A 22 15.88 21.53 -2.10
C PHE A 22 17.09 21.75 -1.19
N LYS A 23 16.88 22.46 -0.08
CA LYS A 23 17.88 22.60 0.97
C LYS A 23 17.28 22.05 2.25
N VAL A 24 17.82 20.93 2.73
CA VAL A 24 17.42 20.34 4.02
C VAL A 24 17.80 21.33 5.12
N ARG A 25 16.79 21.97 5.72
CA ARG A 25 16.96 22.94 6.81
C ARG A 25 16.93 22.26 8.17
N HIS A 26 16.15 21.18 8.30
CA HIS A 26 15.97 20.37 9.50
C HIS A 26 15.87 18.88 9.09
N GLY A 27 16.44 17.97 9.88
CA GLY A 27 16.47 16.52 9.60
C GLY A 27 15.08 15.87 9.62
N GLY A 28 15.00 14.59 9.23
CA GLY A 28 13.74 13.87 8.98
C GLY A 28 12.68 13.95 10.08
N PHE A 29 11.41 13.84 9.70
CA PHE A 29 10.26 13.94 10.62
C PHE A 29 10.04 12.69 11.49
N SER A 30 10.69 11.58 11.17
CA SER A 30 10.61 10.31 11.89
C SER A 30 11.98 9.87 12.39
N ASP A 31 12.00 9.31 13.59
CA ASP A 31 13.15 8.66 14.22
C ASP A 31 13.28 7.18 13.81
N ARG A 32 12.41 6.69 12.92
CA ARG A 32 12.27 5.29 12.53
C ARG A 32 12.25 5.09 11.02
N SER A 33 12.45 3.85 10.60
CA SER A 33 12.29 3.45 9.20
C SER A 33 10.82 3.56 8.80
N VAL A 34 10.54 4.29 7.72
CA VAL A 34 9.21 4.40 7.13
C VAL A 34 9.19 3.56 5.86
N PHE A 35 8.35 2.52 5.83
CA PHE A 35 8.17 1.64 4.68
C PHE A 35 6.86 1.90 3.92
N ALA A 36 5.86 2.47 4.60
CA ALA A 36 4.67 3.00 3.97
C ALA A 36 4.32 4.37 4.54
N LEU A 37 3.96 5.29 3.66
CA LEU A 37 3.41 6.60 3.98
C LEU A 37 2.14 6.80 3.16
N LYS A 38 1.04 7.11 3.83
CA LYS A 38 -0.26 7.38 3.20
C LYS A 38 -0.78 8.73 3.63
N HIS A 39 -1.20 9.54 2.68
CA HIS A 39 -1.98 10.75 2.94
C HIS A 39 -3.43 10.37 3.24
N VAL A 40 -4.05 11.09 4.16
CA VAL A 40 -5.47 10.96 4.49
C VAL A 40 -6.24 12.00 3.68
N PRO A 41 -7.05 11.59 2.67
CA PRO A 41 -7.75 12.51 1.78
C PRO A 41 -8.55 13.57 2.51
N ASP A 42 -8.65 14.77 1.91
CA ASP A 42 -9.37 15.93 2.44
C ASP A 42 -8.94 16.40 3.85
N THR A 43 -7.84 15.86 4.36
CA THR A 43 -7.23 16.29 5.62
C THR A 43 -5.76 16.64 5.40
N ARG A 44 -5.13 17.10 6.48
CA ARG A 44 -3.69 17.33 6.57
C ARG A 44 -2.99 16.23 7.36
N LEU A 45 -3.62 15.06 7.48
CA LEU A 45 -3.06 13.91 8.19
C LEU A 45 -2.26 13.01 7.25
N LEU A 46 -1.19 12.45 7.80
CA LEU A 46 -0.39 11.38 7.19
C LEU A 46 -0.37 10.19 8.14
N VAL A 47 -0.35 8.98 7.60
CA VAL A 47 -0.15 7.75 8.37
C VAL A 47 1.10 7.07 7.86
N THR A 48 2.00 6.70 8.77
CA THR A 48 3.22 5.93 8.43
C THR A 48 3.24 4.59 9.13
N SER A 49 3.76 3.58 8.43
CA SER A 49 4.14 2.28 8.97
C SER A 49 5.58 1.94 8.60
N GLY A 50 6.23 1.12 9.41
CA GLY A 50 7.59 0.65 9.19
C GLY A 50 8.12 -0.08 10.41
N LEU A 51 9.44 -0.12 10.56
CA LEU A 51 10.09 -0.84 11.66
C LEU A 51 10.49 0.11 12.80
N PRO A 52 10.32 -0.31 14.07
CA PRO A 52 9.70 -1.57 14.52
C PRO A 52 8.18 -1.59 14.25
N GLY A 53 7.65 -2.73 13.81
CA GLY A 53 6.26 -2.88 13.35
C GLY A 53 5.16 -2.88 14.42
N CYS A 54 5.45 -2.40 15.63
CA CYS A 54 4.53 -2.46 16.77
C CYS A 54 3.48 -1.34 16.80
N TYR A 55 3.55 -0.35 15.92
CA TYR A 55 2.52 0.69 15.81
C TYR A 55 2.55 1.42 14.46
N LEU A 56 1.48 2.18 14.19
CA LEU A 56 1.41 3.20 13.14
C LEU A 56 1.52 4.59 13.76
N GLN A 57 2.20 5.51 13.08
CA GLN A 57 2.26 6.90 13.51
C GLN A 57 1.36 7.75 12.63
N VAL A 58 0.49 8.54 13.27
CA VAL A 58 -0.32 9.57 12.61
C VAL A 58 0.36 10.91 12.81
N TRP A 59 0.50 11.64 11.71
CA TRP A 59 1.14 12.93 11.66
C TRP A 59 0.17 13.99 11.14
N GLN A 60 0.35 15.22 11.61
CA GLN A 60 -0.35 16.40 11.14
C GLN A 60 0.65 17.30 10.41
N VAL A 61 0.35 17.60 9.16
CA VAL A 61 1.00 18.68 8.40
C VAL A 61 0.35 19.99 8.83
N ALA A 62 1.15 20.96 9.27
CA ALA A 62 0.62 22.26 9.65
C ALA A 62 0.20 23.09 8.41
N GLU A 63 -0.77 23.99 8.60
CA GLU A 63 -1.38 24.74 7.50
C GLU A 63 -0.47 25.84 6.97
N ASP A 64 0.07 26.65 7.89
CA ASP A 64 0.94 27.78 7.56
C ASP A 64 2.42 27.41 7.62
N THR A 65 2.72 26.15 7.97
CA THR A 65 4.09 25.66 8.11
C THR A 65 4.17 24.21 7.63
N ASP A 66 5.12 23.82 6.79
CA ASP A 66 5.47 22.42 6.47
C ASP A 66 6.09 21.61 7.64
N VAL A 67 5.69 21.88 8.88
CA VAL A 67 5.96 20.98 10.01
C VAL A 67 5.09 19.77 9.86
N ILE A 68 5.71 18.62 10.04
CA ILE A 68 5.03 17.36 10.26
C ILE A 68 5.19 17.00 11.73
N LYS A 69 4.09 17.01 12.50
CA LYS A 69 4.10 16.64 13.92
C LYS A 69 3.36 15.35 14.15
N ALA A 70 3.91 14.47 14.97
CA ALA A 70 3.19 13.32 15.47
C ALA A 70 2.00 13.80 16.33
N VAL A 71 0.80 13.28 16.06
CA VAL A 71 -0.43 13.65 16.78
C VAL A 71 -1.10 12.46 17.46
N SER A 72 -0.94 11.26 16.91
CA SER A 72 -1.44 10.03 17.55
C SER A 72 -0.66 8.80 17.09
N THR A 73 -0.78 7.73 17.86
CA THR A 73 -0.17 6.43 17.62
C THR A 73 -1.27 5.38 17.64
N ILE A 74 -1.20 4.40 16.74
CA ILE A 74 -2.15 3.29 16.64
C ILE A 74 -1.40 1.98 16.88
N ASP A 75 -1.76 1.27 17.93
CA ASP A 75 -1.07 0.04 18.31
C ASP A 75 -1.29 -1.08 17.28
N VAL A 76 -0.18 -1.72 16.91
CA VAL A 76 -0.13 -2.90 16.07
C VAL A 76 0.39 -4.05 16.93
N HIS A 77 -0.49 -5.00 17.23
CA HIS A 77 -0.11 -6.21 17.94
C HIS A 77 0.57 -7.20 16.97
N GLU A 78 1.84 -6.95 16.69
CA GLU A 78 2.72 -7.89 16.00
C GLU A 78 3.92 -8.20 16.90
N THR A 79 4.21 -9.49 17.07
CA THR A 79 5.28 -9.97 17.94
C THR A 79 6.59 -10.17 17.19
N GLU A 80 6.53 -10.30 15.87
CA GLU A 80 7.70 -10.47 15.01
C GLU A 80 8.28 -9.11 14.60
N GLY A 81 9.40 -8.73 15.23
CA GLY A 81 10.00 -7.40 15.07
C GLY A 81 10.58 -7.08 13.68
N SER A 82 10.66 -8.05 12.78
CA SER A 82 11.05 -7.88 11.37
C SER A 82 9.89 -7.56 10.43
N LEU A 83 8.65 -7.68 10.91
CA LEU A 83 7.47 -7.41 10.10
C LEU A 83 6.92 -6.01 10.39
N TRP A 84 6.16 -5.49 9.43
CA TRP A 84 5.56 -4.17 9.50
C TRP A 84 4.17 -4.19 8.86
N SER A 85 3.29 -3.28 9.29
CA SER A 85 1.88 -3.33 8.93
C SER A 85 1.63 -2.69 7.56
N ARG A 86 0.95 -3.41 6.67
CA ARG A 86 0.38 -2.81 5.45
C ARG A 86 -0.71 -1.83 5.85
N VAL A 87 -0.82 -0.73 5.10
CA VAL A 87 -1.76 0.37 5.39
C VAL A 87 -2.46 0.86 4.13
N ALA A 88 -3.76 1.14 4.26
CA ALA A 88 -4.58 1.85 3.28
C ALA A 88 -5.56 2.77 4.02
N ILE A 89 -6.10 3.78 3.33
CA ILE A 89 -6.94 4.82 3.95
C ILE A 89 -8.32 4.80 3.34
N PHE A 90 -9.34 4.72 4.20
CA PHE A 90 -10.73 4.99 3.84
C PHE A 90 -10.95 6.49 3.74
N SER A 91 -11.29 6.93 2.53
CA SER A 91 -11.71 8.31 2.28
C SER A 91 -13.19 8.45 2.62
N SER A 92 -13.49 8.95 3.82
CA SER A 92 -14.87 9.21 4.25
C SER A 92 -14.92 10.44 5.16
N ALA A 93 -16.12 10.91 5.52
CA ALA A 93 -16.29 11.98 6.50
C ALA A 93 -15.63 11.67 7.85
N ALA A 94 -15.50 10.39 8.21
CA ALA A 94 -14.73 9.88 9.33
C ALA A 94 -13.61 8.96 8.76
N PRO A 95 -12.40 9.49 8.50
CA PRO A 95 -11.37 8.74 7.81
C PRO A 95 -10.86 7.60 8.67
N GLY A 96 -10.83 6.39 8.10
CA GLY A 96 -10.34 5.18 8.75
C GLY A 96 -9.01 4.73 8.16
N VAL A 97 -8.12 4.18 9.00
CA VAL A 97 -6.95 3.45 8.53
C VAL A 97 -7.23 1.95 8.54
N LEU A 98 -7.17 1.35 7.36
CA LEU A 98 -7.12 -0.10 7.19
C LEU A 98 -5.68 -0.55 7.38
N HIS A 99 -5.44 -1.48 8.30
CA HIS A 99 -4.09 -1.98 8.53
C HIS A 99 -4.04 -3.41 9.05
N GLY A 100 -2.93 -4.08 8.77
CA GLY A 100 -2.62 -5.41 9.30
C GLY A 100 -1.23 -5.86 8.86
N VAL A 101 -0.66 -6.81 9.59
CA VAL A 101 0.54 -7.56 9.15
C VAL A 101 0.12 -8.93 8.60
N ARG A 102 -0.90 -9.52 9.23
CA ARG A 102 -1.50 -10.81 8.90
C ARG A 102 -2.99 -10.64 8.71
N LEU A 103 -3.65 -11.63 8.09
CA LEU A 103 -5.11 -11.63 8.00
C LEU A 103 -5.79 -11.55 9.38
N SER A 104 -5.29 -12.28 10.37
CA SER A 104 -5.79 -12.26 11.75
C SER A 104 -5.62 -10.94 12.48
N SER A 105 -4.67 -10.09 12.06
CA SER A 105 -4.45 -8.75 12.65
C SER A 105 -5.06 -7.62 11.82
N LEU A 106 -5.74 -7.94 10.72
CA LEU A 106 -6.37 -6.98 9.82
C LEU A 106 -7.57 -6.29 10.50
N LYS A 107 -7.54 -4.96 10.53
CA LYS A 107 -8.57 -4.14 11.17
C LYS A 107 -8.67 -2.77 10.52
N VAL A 108 -9.78 -2.09 10.81
CA VAL A 108 -9.98 -0.66 10.50
C VAL A 108 -10.07 0.11 11.80
N VAL A 109 -9.29 1.17 11.92
CA VAL A 109 -9.30 2.10 13.06
C VAL A 109 -9.73 3.47 12.57
N ASP A 110 -10.75 4.04 13.20
CA ASP A 110 -11.17 5.42 12.98
C ASP A 110 -10.10 6.39 13.49
N LEU A 111 -9.63 7.31 12.65
CA LEU A 111 -8.49 8.16 12.97
C LEU A 111 -8.81 9.23 14.03
N GLU A 112 -10.07 9.65 14.15
CA GLU A 112 -10.50 10.68 15.11
C GLU A 112 -10.71 10.08 16.51
N SER A 113 -11.53 9.05 16.61
CA SER A 113 -11.88 8.39 17.87
C SER A 113 -10.88 7.34 18.33
N GLN A 114 -9.97 6.91 17.46
CA GLN A 114 -9.02 5.80 17.66
C GLN A 114 -9.69 4.46 17.99
N LYS A 115 -10.99 4.33 17.70
CA LYS A 115 -11.72 3.08 17.93
C LYS A 115 -11.59 2.17 16.73
N THR A 116 -11.43 0.88 17.01
CA THR A 116 -11.54 -0.15 15.97
C THR A 116 -13.00 -0.23 15.50
N THR A 117 -13.25 0.01 14.22
CA THR A 117 -14.57 -0.03 13.60
C THR A 117 -14.83 -1.34 12.86
N TYR A 118 -13.77 -2.04 12.45
CA TYR A 118 -13.85 -3.33 11.76
C TYR A 118 -12.66 -4.22 12.10
N THR A 119 -12.87 -5.53 12.13
CA THR A 119 -11.81 -6.54 12.31
C THR A 119 -12.14 -7.77 11.50
N SER A 120 -11.12 -8.48 11.00
CA SER A 120 -11.32 -9.75 10.32
C SER A 120 -11.86 -10.84 11.26
N GLY A 121 -11.41 -10.84 12.52
CA GLY A 121 -11.82 -11.81 13.53
C GLY A 121 -11.46 -13.27 13.21
N VAL A 122 -10.61 -13.50 12.19
CA VAL A 122 -10.16 -14.85 11.79
C VAL A 122 -8.86 -15.22 12.48
N GLY A 123 -8.62 -16.52 12.65
CA GLY A 123 -7.35 -17.06 13.16
C GLY A 123 -6.25 -17.23 12.10
N ASP A 124 -6.47 -16.73 10.88
CA ASP A 124 -5.56 -16.91 9.75
C ASP A 124 -4.27 -16.09 9.92
N SER A 125 -3.13 -16.76 9.99
CA SER A 125 -1.82 -16.13 10.23
C SER A 125 -1.07 -15.75 8.94
N GLU A 126 -1.71 -15.90 7.78
CA GLU A 126 -1.14 -15.58 6.49
C GLU A 126 -0.72 -14.10 6.39
N LEU A 127 0.48 -13.85 5.84
CA LEU A 127 1.06 -12.52 5.73
C LEU A 127 0.41 -11.69 4.63
N LEU A 128 0.14 -10.43 4.93
CA LEU A 128 -0.38 -9.45 3.98
C LEU A 128 0.77 -8.86 3.16
N SER A 129 0.59 -8.82 1.84
CA SER A 129 1.52 -8.16 0.92
C SER A 129 1.04 -6.76 0.53
N SER A 130 -0.27 -6.58 0.32
CA SER A 130 -0.85 -5.26 0.01
C SER A 130 -2.30 -5.12 0.50
N LEU A 131 -2.72 -3.88 0.72
CA LEU A 131 -4.07 -3.48 1.09
C LEU A 131 -4.48 -2.30 0.20
N GLN A 132 -5.72 -2.33 -0.32
CA GLN A 132 -6.24 -1.30 -1.20
C GLN A 132 -7.68 -1.00 -0.82
N VAL A 133 -7.99 0.26 -0.52
CA VAL A 133 -9.38 0.70 -0.36
C VAL A 133 -9.95 0.97 -1.76
N LEU A 134 -11.16 0.48 -2.01
CA LEU A 134 -11.84 0.61 -3.31
C LEU A 134 -12.89 1.71 -3.29
N ASP A 135 -13.63 1.79 -2.19
CA ASP A 135 -14.64 2.83 -1.93
C ASP A 135 -14.79 3.07 -0.42
N ALA A 136 -15.88 3.73 0.00
CA ALA A 136 -16.10 4.08 1.40
C ALA A 136 -16.28 2.87 2.34
N ASP A 137 -16.73 1.73 1.81
CA ASP A 137 -17.10 0.55 2.60
C ASP A 137 -16.33 -0.70 2.18
N THR A 138 -15.68 -0.71 1.01
CA THR A 138 -15.04 -1.90 0.45
C THR A 138 -13.54 -1.76 0.28
N PHE A 139 -12.83 -2.87 0.51
CA PHE A 139 -11.39 -2.96 0.33
C PHE A 139 -10.98 -4.32 -0.23
N ALA A 140 -9.79 -4.35 -0.83
CA ALA A 140 -9.11 -5.56 -1.27
C ALA A 140 -7.87 -5.81 -0.40
N PHE A 141 -7.58 -7.08 -0.12
CA PHE A 141 -6.32 -7.53 0.45
C PHE A 141 -5.64 -8.51 -0.49
N CYS A 142 -4.31 -8.52 -0.47
CA CYS A 142 -3.49 -9.55 -1.08
C CYS A 142 -2.56 -10.13 -0.02
N CYS A 143 -2.48 -11.45 0.04
CA CYS A 143 -1.52 -12.16 0.85
C CYS A 143 -0.26 -12.46 0.04
N THR A 144 0.85 -12.72 0.74
CA THR A 144 2.12 -13.09 0.09
C THR A 144 2.01 -14.36 -0.76
N SER A 145 1.03 -15.24 -0.50
CA SER A 145 0.79 -16.46 -1.30
C SER A 145 0.10 -16.21 -2.65
N GLY A 146 -0.48 -15.02 -2.87
CA GLY A 146 -1.33 -14.74 -4.02
C GLY A 146 -2.83 -14.88 -3.75
N ARG A 147 -3.23 -15.26 -2.54
CA ARG A 147 -4.63 -15.16 -2.10
C ARG A 147 -5.07 -13.68 -2.11
N LEU A 148 -6.10 -13.40 -2.89
CA LEU A 148 -6.70 -12.08 -3.03
C LEU A 148 -8.13 -12.14 -2.52
N GLY A 149 -8.54 -11.16 -1.73
CA GLY A 149 -9.92 -11.09 -1.23
C GLY A 149 -10.50 -9.69 -1.24
N LEU A 150 -11.82 -9.63 -1.44
CA LEU A 150 -12.63 -8.42 -1.37
C LEU A 150 -13.54 -8.47 -0.15
N VAL A 151 -13.57 -7.37 0.60
CA VAL A 151 -14.30 -7.28 1.86
C VAL A 151 -15.19 -6.05 1.85
N ASP A 152 -16.46 -6.24 2.21
CA ASP A 152 -17.41 -5.17 2.53
C ASP A 152 -17.49 -5.02 4.06
N THR A 153 -17.06 -3.87 4.57
CA THR A 153 -16.96 -3.58 6.01
C THR A 153 -18.32 -3.47 6.71
N ARG A 154 -19.42 -3.33 5.94
CA ARG A 154 -20.79 -3.33 6.48
C ARG A 154 -21.27 -4.74 6.83
N GLN A 155 -20.56 -5.76 6.36
CA GLN A 155 -20.88 -7.17 6.57
C GLN A 155 -19.87 -7.81 7.53
N LYS A 156 -20.26 -8.92 8.17
CA LYS A 156 -19.28 -9.75 8.89
C LYS A 156 -18.24 -10.29 7.91
N TRP A 157 -17.06 -10.61 8.42
CA TRP A 157 -15.98 -11.17 7.62
C TRP A 157 -16.44 -12.38 6.80
N ALA A 158 -16.55 -12.16 5.49
CA ALA A 158 -16.93 -13.14 4.48
C ALA A 158 -16.38 -12.66 3.12
N PRO A 159 -15.05 -12.62 2.95
CA PRO A 159 -14.45 -12.11 1.74
C PRO A 159 -14.86 -12.93 0.51
N ALA A 160 -15.09 -12.25 -0.60
CA ALA A 160 -15.07 -12.90 -1.92
C ALA A 160 -13.60 -13.10 -2.30
N GLU A 161 -13.18 -14.32 -2.55
CA GLU A 161 -11.77 -14.65 -2.69
C GLU A 161 -11.43 -15.22 -4.06
N TYR A 162 -10.25 -14.85 -4.54
CA TYR A 162 -9.54 -15.51 -5.61
C TYR A 162 -8.29 -16.15 -5.03
N LEU A 163 -8.17 -17.45 -5.23
CA LEU A 163 -6.95 -18.18 -4.96
C LEU A 163 -6.10 -18.07 -6.22
N GLY A 164 -5.06 -17.23 -6.13
CA GLY A 164 -4.08 -17.11 -7.20
C GLY A 164 -3.46 -18.46 -7.59
N PRO A 165 -2.79 -18.52 -8.74
CA PRO A 165 -1.94 -19.65 -9.08
C PRO A 165 -1.02 -19.93 -7.91
N SER A 166 -0.96 -21.19 -7.45
CA SER A 166 -0.14 -21.54 -6.29
C SER A 166 1.27 -20.98 -6.50
N PRO A 167 1.84 -20.26 -5.52
CA PRO A 167 3.19 -19.74 -5.65
C PRO A 167 4.05 -20.96 -5.98
N GLY A 168 4.71 -20.93 -7.14
CA GLY A 168 5.48 -22.08 -7.61
C GLY A 168 6.44 -22.57 -6.52
N SER A 169 6.99 -23.78 -6.67
CA SER A 169 7.83 -24.45 -5.67
C SER A 169 9.04 -23.63 -5.17
N ALA A 170 9.33 -22.47 -5.76
CA ALA A 170 10.35 -21.50 -5.39
C ALA A 170 9.96 -20.49 -4.30
N GLY A 171 8.76 -20.57 -3.69
CA GLY A 171 8.37 -19.67 -2.59
C GLY A 171 8.13 -18.22 -3.04
N GLY A 172 7.55 -18.05 -4.23
CA GLY A 172 7.25 -16.74 -4.81
C GLY A 172 6.30 -15.90 -3.95
N ARG A 173 6.41 -14.57 -4.07
CA ARG A 173 5.52 -13.62 -3.41
C ARG A 173 4.61 -12.94 -4.40
N TRP A 174 3.45 -12.51 -3.92
CA TRP A 174 2.46 -11.78 -4.69
C TRP A 174 2.17 -10.42 -4.08
N CYS A 175 1.83 -9.45 -4.89
CA CYS A 175 1.22 -8.19 -4.46
C CYS A 175 0.12 -7.77 -5.43
N ALA A 176 -0.80 -6.92 -4.97
CA ALA A 176 -1.89 -6.42 -5.81
C ALA A 176 -2.14 -4.92 -5.64
N ALA A 177 -2.64 -4.31 -6.71
CA ALA A 177 -3.13 -2.94 -6.71
C ALA A 177 -4.48 -2.82 -7.42
N ALA A 178 -5.37 -2.07 -6.81
CA ALA A 178 -6.65 -1.70 -7.39
C ALA A 178 -6.56 -0.32 -8.05
N GLY A 179 -7.29 -0.14 -9.14
CA GLY A 179 -7.31 1.12 -9.88
C GLY A 179 -7.84 0.95 -11.29
N GLY A 180 -7.55 1.93 -12.15
CA GLY A 180 -8.03 1.98 -13.53
C GLY A 180 -9.18 2.97 -13.70
N ARG A 181 -9.04 3.87 -14.68
CA ARG A 181 -10.03 4.93 -15.00
C ARG A 181 -11.06 4.46 -16.05
N GLY A 182 -11.32 3.16 -16.11
CA GLY A 182 -12.25 2.51 -17.05
C GLY A 182 -13.61 2.19 -16.42
N PRO A 183 -14.49 1.45 -17.12
CA PRO A 183 -15.78 1.02 -16.59
C PRO A 183 -15.58 -0.06 -15.50
N GLY A 184 -15.27 0.41 -14.29
CA GLY A 184 -15.14 -0.39 -13.07
C GLY A 184 -13.71 -0.47 -12.54
N PRO A 185 -13.54 -0.62 -11.21
CA PRO A 185 -12.24 -0.90 -10.61
C PRO A 185 -11.67 -2.18 -11.22
N SER A 186 -10.39 -2.20 -11.57
CA SER A 186 -9.66 -3.40 -11.97
C SER A 186 -8.59 -3.68 -10.93
N ILE A 187 -8.37 -4.95 -10.61
CA ILE A 187 -7.29 -5.37 -9.72
C ILE A 187 -6.18 -5.98 -10.57
N ALA A 188 -4.98 -5.44 -10.45
CA ALA A 188 -3.78 -6.05 -10.99
C ALA A 188 -3.09 -6.83 -9.87
N SER A 189 -2.79 -8.10 -10.10
CA SER A 189 -2.06 -8.99 -9.19
C SER A 189 -0.77 -9.46 -9.85
N LEU A 190 0.36 -9.25 -9.20
CA LEU A 190 1.70 -9.53 -9.70
C LEU A 190 2.40 -10.55 -8.81
N GLY A 191 2.85 -11.65 -9.41
CA GLY A 191 3.77 -12.60 -8.81
C GLY A 191 5.22 -12.21 -9.03
N SER A 192 6.08 -12.59 -8.09
CA SER A 192 7.55 -12.35 -8.16
C SER A 192 8.23 -13.10 -9.32
N ASP A 193 7.55 -14.07 -9.91
CA ASP A 193 7.96 -14.80 -11.11
C ASP A 193 7.59 -14.05 -12.41
N GLY A 194 6.96 -12.87 -12.31
CA GLY A 194 6.50 -12.08 -13.44
C GLY A 194 5.09 -12.42 -13.92
N GLN A 195 4.37 -13.33 -13.27
CA GLN A 195 2.98 -13.57 -13.62
C GLN A 195 2.11 -12.37 -13.22
N LEU A 196 1.48 -11.72 -14.19
CA LEU A 196 0.59 -10.59 -13.98
C LEU A 196 -0.83 -10.96 -14.40
N CYS A 197 -1.78 -10.84 -13.49
CA CYS A 197 -3.20 -11.10 -13.71
C CYS A 197 -4.01 -9.81 -13.53
N LEU A 198 -4.95 -9.56 -14.43
CA LEU A 198 -5.97 -8.53 -14.30
C LEU A 198 -7.29 -9.19 -13.91
N LEU A 199 -7.91 -8.72 -12.83
CA LEU A 199 -9.14 -9.27 -12.27
C LEU A 199 -10.24 -8.21 -12.24
N ASP A 200 -11.46 -8.65 -12.47
CA ASP A 200 -12.68 -7.86 -12.26
C ASP A 200 -13.16 -8.08 -10.82
N PRO A 201 -13.28 -7.04 -9.98
CA PRO A 201 -13.80 -7.16 -8.62
C PRO A 201 -15.20 -7.77 -8.52
N ARG A 202 -15.98 -7.74 -9.61
CA ARG A 202 -17.32 -8.37 -9.68
C ARG A 202 -17.25 -9.88 -9.89
N ASP A 203 -16.15 -10.38 -10.44
CA ASP A 203 -15.89 -11.81 -10.66
C ASP A 203 -14.40 -12.09 -10.51
N LEU A 204 -13.95 -12.19 -9.26
CA LEU A 204 -12.55 -12.50 -8.96
C LEU A 204 -12.14 -13.90 -9.43
N CYS A 205 -13.08 -14.83 -9.58
CA CYS A 205 -12.79 -16.23 -9.91
C CYS A 205 -12.21 -16.39 -11.31
N HIS A 206 -12.51 -15.44 -12.21
CA HIS A 206 -12.09 -15.49 -13.60
C HIS A 206 -11.24 -14.25 -13.95
N PRO A 207 -9.91 -14.39 -14.02
CA PRO A 207 -9.05 -13.31 -14.49
C PRO A 207 -9.50 -12.83 -15.88
N VAL A 208 -9.62 -11.52 -16.04
CA VAL A 208 -9.94 -10.85 -17.31
C VAL A 208 -8.82 -11.05 -18.31
N SER A 209 -7.57 -10.99 -17.83
CA SER A 209 -6.37 -11.20 -18.63
C SER A 209 -5.23 -11.71 -17.75
N SER A 210 -4.31 -12.45 -18.34
CA SER A 210 -3.07 -12.88 -17.69
C SER A 210 -1.92 -12.79 -18.69
N VAL A 211 -0.77 -12.30 -18.23
CA VAL A 211 0.44 -12.16 -19.04
C VAL A 211 1.65 -12.56 -18.21
N GLN A 212 2.62 -13.19 -18.86
CA GLN A 212 3.92 -13.48 -18.28
C GLN A 212 4.87 -12.33 -18.62
N CYS A 213 5.23 -11.52 -17.64
CA CYS A 213 6.26 -10.50 -17.81
C CYS A 213 7.64 -11.18 -17.94
N PRO A 214 8.57 -10.61 -18.74
CA PRO A 214 9.91 -11.14 -18.90
C PRO A 214 10.73 -10.86 -17.63
N VAL A 215 10.55 -11.71 -16.61
CA VAL A 215 11.31 -11.67 -15.36
C VAL A 215 12.27 -12.86 -15.35
N SER A 216 13.57 -12.58 -15.37
CA SER A 216 14.59 -13.63 -15.44
C SER A 216 14.84 -14.28 -14.07
N THR A 217 14.78 -13.47 -13.01
CA THR A 217 14.88 -13.91 -11.63
C THR A 217 14.03 -13.03 -10.71
N PRO A 218 13.36 -13.60 -9.68
CA PRO A 218 12.74 -12.81 -8.62
C PRO A 218 13.75 -11.89 -7.92
N SER A 219 13.30 -10.72 -7.44
CA SER A 219 14.14 -9.85 -6.61
C SER A 219 14.62 -10.58 -5.35
N PRO A 220 15.87 -10.38 -4.90
CA PRO A 220 16.35 -10.91 -3.62
C PRO A 220 15.62 -10.28 -2.43
N ASP A 221 15.08 -9.07 -2.61
CA ASP A 221 14.20 -8.43 -1.65
C ASP A 221 12.75 -8.45 -2.18
N PRO A 222 11.90 -9.35 -1.66
CA PRO A 222 10.53 -9.49 -2.12
C PRO A 222 9.60 -8.38 -1.59
N GLU A 223 10.04 -7.50 -0.68
CA GLU A 223 9.27 -6.33 -0.25
C GLU A 223 9.22 -5.24 -1.34
N LEU A 224 10.19 -5.25 -2.27
CA LEU A 224 10.25 -4.32 -3.40
C LEU A 224 9.25 -4.63 -4.52
N LEU A 225 8.63 -5.82 -4.48
CA LEU A 225 7.64 -6.22 -5.47
C LEU A 225 6.41 -5.34 -5.36
N GLN A 226 6.17 -4.51 -6.38
CA GLN A 226 5.03 -3.60 -6.42
C GLN A 226 4.41 -3.61 -7.81
N VAL A 227 3.10 -3.51 -7.83
CA VAL A 227 2.31 -3.19 -9.02
C VAL A 227 1.49 -1.95 -8.70
N THR A 228 1.41 -1.00 -9.63
CA THR A 228 0.61 0.23 -9.46
C THR A 228 -0.02 0.63 -10.78
N TRP A 229 -1.18 1.28 -10.70
CA TRP A 229 -1.83 1.89 -11.86
C TRP A 229 -1.20 3.25 -12.15
N ALA A 230 -0.80 3.48 -13.40
CA ALA A 230 -0.13 4.72 -13.79
C ALA A 230 -1.09 5.92 -13.64
N PRO A 231 -0.75 6.93 -12.83
CA PRO A 231 -1.60 8.10 -12.68
C PRO A 231 -1.63 8.89 -13.99
N GLY A 232 -2.82 9.04 -14.57
CA GLY A 232 -3.03 9.84 -15.79
C GLY A 232 -2.79 9.11 -17.11
N LEU A 233 -2.45 7.82 -17.08
CA LEU A 233 -2.45 6.95 -18.26
C LEU A 233 -3.53 5.90 -18.13
N ASP A 234 -4.49 5.91 -19.05
CA ASP A 234 -5.58 4.95 -19.01
C ASP A 234 -5.05 3.54 -19.30
N LEU A 235 -5.38 2.60 -18.40
CA LEU A 235 -5.07 1.17 -18.52
C LEU A 235 -3.58 0.82 -18.55
N CYS A 236 -2.69 1.70 -18.07
CA CYS A 236 -1.27 1.39 -17.93
C CYS A 236 -0.92 0.98 -16.49
N LEU A 237 -0.04 -0.01 -16.38
CA LEU A 237 0.53 -0.48 -15.11
C LEU A 237 2.03 -0.18 -15.06
N ALA A 238 2.52 0.11 -13.87
CA ALA A 238 3.94 0.11 -13.55
C ALA A 238 4.22 -1.04 -12.57
N ILE A 239 5.28 -1.79 -12.87
CA ILE A 239 5.78 -2.89 -12.02
C ILE A 239 7.20 -2.58 -11.57
N SER A 240 7.56 -2.99 -10.36
CA SER A 240 8.92 -2.88 -9.83
C SER A 240 9.25 -4.06 -8.92
N GLY A 241 10.53 -4.21 -8.57
CA GLY A 241 10.99 -5.32 -7.72
C GLY A 241 11.13 -6.63 -8.49
N THR A 242 11.43 -6.55 -9.79
CA THR A 242 11.76 -7.67 -10.67
C THR A 242 13.18 -7.48 -11.19
N ALA A 243 13.97 -8.56 -11.34
CA ALA A 243 15.28 -8.46 -11.98
C ALA A 243 15.19 -8.89 -13.46
N GLU A 244 15.68 -8.03 -14.35
CA GLU A 244 15.87 -8.31 -15.77
C GLU A 244 17.28 -8.87 -15.99
N GLN A 245 17.46 -9.80 -16.93
CA GLN A 245 18.79 -10.19 -17.37
C GLN A 245 19.47 -8.99 -18.04
N ASP A 246 20.65 -8.59 -17.55
CA ASP A 246 21.59 -7.85 -18.38
C ASP A 246 21.84 -8.70 -19.63
N PHE A 247 21.37 -8.24 -20.79
CA PHE A 247 21.81 -8.78 -22.06
C PHE A 247 23.31 -8.46 -22.18
N VAL A 248 24.16 -9.46 -21.92
CA VAL A 248 25.54 -9.41 -22.39
C VAL A 248 25.47 -9.51 -23.91
N ILE A 249 25.67 -8.36 -24.57
CA ILE A 249 25.93 -8.29 -26.02
C ILE A 249 27.35 -8.76 -26.28
#